data_AF-A0A938T0Y4-F1
#
_entry.id   AF-A0A938T0Y4-F1
#
_cell.length_a   1.000
_cell.length_b   1.000
_cell.length_c   1.000
_cell.angle_alpha   90.00
_cell.angle_beta   90.00
_cell.angle_gamma   90.00
#
_symmetry.space_group_name_H-M   'P 1'
#
loop_
_entity.id
_entity.type
_entity.pdbx_description
1 polymer ?
#
loop_
_entity_poly.entity_id
_entity_poly.type
_entity_poly.pdbx_seq_one_letter_code
_entity_poly.pdbx_strand_id
1 'polypeptide(L)'
;MDLIEVMKNNTITGYELKGARLRKGTEEFPAFYDGIGQAIAYLNLPFVYENNQFKFGGGVFDFVYVVYARNKIEFPEHEKKIFNLLPIGVILALPDGKFEKVKEAPKNPLQNREAKEHFLNNLDTLKRHSTNSRIFRKIKETGERYFSNLK
;
A
#
# COMPACT_ATOMS: atom_id res chain seq x y z
N MET A 1 2.05 -0.57 5.35
CA MET A 1 1.53 0.42 4.41
C MET A 1 2.74 1.02 3.79
N ASP A 2 3.01 0.63 2.57
CA ASP A 2 4.28 0.90 1.92
C ASP A 2 4.25 2.23 1.18
N LEU A 3 3.08 2.61 0.64
CA LEU A 3 2.87 3.91 0.02
C LEU A 3 1.52 4.50 0.46
N ILE A 4 1.53 5.80 0.73
CA ILE A 4 0.36 6.59 1.09
C ILE A 4 0.26 7.76 0.11
N GLU A 5 -0.86 7.83 -0.59
CA GLU A 5 -1.23 8.99 -1.41
C GLU A 5 -2.18 9.86 -0.61
N VAL A 6 -1.88 11.17 -0.52
CA VAL A 6 -2.80 12.17 0.02
C VAL A 6 -3.12 13.17 -1.08
N MET A 7 -4.37 13.20 -1.51
CA MET A 7 -4.87 14.11 -2.54
C MET A 7 -5.22 15.48 -1.95
N LYS A 8 -5.29 16.51 -2.81
CA LYS A 8 -5.63 17.89 -2.41
C LYS A 8 -7.00 18.03 -1.73
N ASN A 9 -7.94 17.12 -2.03
CA ASN A 9 -9.27 17.06 -1.40
C ASN A 9 -9.26 16.25 -0.08
N ASN A 10 -8.08 15.97 0.47
CA ASN A 10 -7.87 15.16 1.67
C ASN A 10 -8.31 13.70 1.54
N THR A 11 -8.49 13.16 0.33
CA THR A 11 -8.59 11.71 0.12
C THR A 11 -7.24 11.07 0.41
N ILE A 12 -7.24 9.99 1.20
CA ILE A 12 -6.06 9.22 1.57
C ILE A 12 -6.20 7.81 1.01
N THR A 13 -5.32 7.44 0.09
CA THR A 13 -5.24 6.10 -0.46
C THR A 13 -4.00 5.39 0.07
N GLY A 14 -4.19 4.19 0.61
CA GLY A 14 -3.11 3.33 1.05
C GLY A 14 -2.80 2.23 0.04
N TYR A 15 -1.53 1.96 -0.21
CA TYR A 15 -1.06 0.87 -1.06
C TYR A 15 -0.09 -0.03 -0.30
N GLU A 16 -0.44 -1.30 -0.21
CA GLU A 16 0.43 -2.36 0.30
C GLU A 16 1.10 -3.06 -0.88
N LEU A 17 2.43 -2.97 -0.97
CA LEU A 17 3.19 -3.39 -2.14
C LEU A 17 3.81 -4.77 -1.89
N LYS A 18 3.55 -5.71 -2.80
CA LYS A 18 4.18 -7.03 -2.81
C LYS A 18 4.99 -7.18 -4.10
N GLY A 19 6.31 -7.07 -3.95
CA GLY A 19 7.27 -7.22 -5.04
C GLY A 19 7.70 -8.67 -5.24
N ALA A 20 8.20 -8.97 -6.45
CA ALA A 20 8.89 -10.22 -6.73
C ALA A 20 10.23 -10.27 -5.98
N ARG A 21 10.68 -11.48 -5.65
CA ARG A 21 11.95 -11.71 -4.95
C ARG A 21 12.83 -12.61 -5.79
N LEU A 22 14.10 -12.27 -5.91
CA LEU A 22 15.07 -13.15 -6.53
C LEU A 22 15.56 -14.18 -5.50
N ARG A 23 15.30 -15.47 -5.71
CA ARG A 23 15.83 -16.56 -4.89
C ARG A 23 16.53 -17.59 -5.77
N LYS A 24 17.79 -17.89 -5.46
CA LYS A 24 18.62 -18.86 -6.19
C LYS A 24 18.63 -18.64 -7.72
N GLY A 25 18.57 -17.38 -8.17
CA GLY A 25 18.55 -17.03 -9.59
C GLY A 25 17.18 -17.05 -10.26
N THR A 26 16.12 -17.44 -9.54
CA THR A 26 14.75 -17.47 -10.05
C THR A 26 13.93 -16.35 -9.42
N GLU A 27 13.12 -15.68 -10.24
CA GLU A 27 12.16 -14.69 -9.78
C GLU A 27 10.93 -15.39 -9.17
N GLU A 28 10.71 -15.17 -7.88
CA GLU A 28 9.54 -15.65 -7.14
C GLU A 28 8.55 -14.50 -6.97
N PHE A 29 7.41 -14.59 -7.66
CA PHE A 29 6.32 -13.65 -7.48
C PHE A 29 5.60 -13.88 -6.14
N PRO A 30 5.06 -12.82 -5.51
CA PRO A 30 4.39 -12.92 -4.22
C PRO A 30 3.17 -13.84 -4.29
N ALA A 31 2.92 -14.61 -3.23
CA ALA A 31 1.74 -15.45 -3.17
C ALA A 31 0.48 -14.58 -3.07
N PHE A 32 -0.65 -15.11 -3.52
CA PHE A 32 -1.95 -14.42 -3.53
C PHE A 32 -2.35 -13.86 -2.16
N TYR A 33 -2.02 -14.54 -1.06
CA TYR A 33 -2.42 -14.15 0.29
C TYR A 33 -1.47 -13.14 0.95
N ASP A 34 -0.27 -12.93 0.41
CA ASP A 34 0.84 -12.25 1.11
C ASP A 34 0.51 -10.82 1.54
N GLY A 35 -0.26 -10.08 0.74
CA GLY A 35 -0.63 -8.69 1.02
C GLY A 35 -2.04 -8.50 1.55
N ILE A 36 -2.92 -9.49 1.43
CA ILE A 36 -4.34 -9.35 1.74
C ILE A 36 -4.57 -9.05 3.22
N GLY A 37 -3.95 -9.84 4.12
CA GLY A 37 -4.15 -9.66 5.56
C GLY A 37 -3.69 -8.28 6.05
N GLN A 38 -2.57 -7.78 5.52
CA GLN A 38 -2.05 -6.46 5.86
C GLN A 38 -2.95 -5.34 5.29
N ALA A 39 -3.37 -5.45 4.03
CA ALA A 39 -4.31 -4.50 3.42
C ALA A 39 -5.63 -4.41 4.20
N ILE A 40 -6.20 -5.55 4.61
CA ILE A 40 -7.41 -5.58 5.43
C ILE A 40 -7.17 -4.94 6.80
N ALA A 41 -6.04 -5.23 7.45
CA ALA A 41 -5.73 -4.63 8.74
C ALA A 41 -5.69 -3.10 8.67
N TYR A 42 -5.17 -2.53 7.58
CA TYR A 42 -5.12 -1.07 7.40
C TYR A 42 -6.47 -0.40 7.28
N LEU A 43 -7.54 -1.13 6.94
CA LEU A 43 -8.88 -0.56 6.95
C LEU A 43 -9.30 -0.08 8.34
N ASN A 44 -8.75 -0.66 9.41
CA ASN A 44 -9.10 -0.33 10.80
C ASN A 44 -7.97 0.35 11.59
N LEU A 45 -6.87 0.72 10.94
CA LEU A 45 -5.71 1.33 11.61
C LEU A 45 -5.61 2.84 11.29
N PRO A 46 -5.05 3.64 12.21
CA PRO A 46 -4.35 3.25 13.45
C PRO A 46 -5.23 3.23 14.71
N PHE A 47 -4.66 2.70 15.79
CA PHE A 47 -5.12 2.95 17.16
C PHE A 47 -4.12 3.89 17.83
N VAL A 48 -4.60 5.00 18.39
CA VAL A 48 -3.76 6.02 19.01
C VAL A 48 -4.00 6.04 20.51
N TYR A 49 -2.88 6.06 21.24
CA TYR A 49 -2.84 6.16 22.69
C TYR A 49 -1.93 7.32 23.07
N GLU A 50 -2.33 8.11 24.06
CA GLU A 50 -1.50 9.15 24.67
C GLU A 50 -1.48 8.95 26.18
N ASN A 51 -0.30 8.98 26.80
CA ASN A 51 -0.13 8.75 28.24
C ASN A 51 -0.82 7.46 28.72
N ASN A 52 -0.70 6.38 27.95
CA ASN A 52 -1.36 5.08 28.16
C ASN A 52 -2.90 5.10 28.15
N GLN A 53 -3.53 6.19 27.71
CA GLN A 53 -4.98 6.27 27.51
C GLN A 53 -5.33 6.20 26.03
N PHE A 54 -6.33 5.39 25.70
CA PHE A 54 -6.88 5.32 24.35
C PHE A 54 -7.49 6.67 23.98
N LYS A 55 -7.14 7.19 22.80
CA LYS A 55 -7.70 8.43 22.26
C LYS A 55 -8.74 8.15 21.20
N PHE A 56 -8.32 7.51 20.12
CA PHE A 56 -9.20 7.10 19.03
C PHE A 56 -8.61 5.91 18.29
N GLY A 57 -9.45 5.25 17.50
CA GLY A 57 -9.08 4.12 16.66
C GLY A 57 -9.98 4.01 15.44
N GLY A 58 -9.46 3.40 14.39
CA GLY A 58 -10.17 3.17 13.14
C GLY A 58 -9.37 3.63 11.92
N GLY A 59 -9.89 3.33 10.74
CA GLY A 59 -9.20 3.53 9.47
C GLY A 59 -8.96 4.99 9.12
N VAL A 60 -7.71 5.35 8.82
CA VAL A 60 -7.41 6.67 8.22
C VAL A 60 -7.66 6.71 6.72
N PHE A 61 -7.54 5.57 6.04
CA PHE A 61 -7.60 5.49 4.58
C PHE A 61 -9.04 5.54 4.08
N ASP A 62 -9.30 6.31 3.02
CA ASP A 62 -10.54 6.24 2.24
C ASP A 62 -10.59 4.99 1.37
N PHE A 63 -9.44 4.63 0.81
CA PHE A 63 -9.28 3.50 -0.10
C PHE A 63 -8.00 2.76 0.26
N VAL A 64 -8.05 1.42 0.21
CA VAL A 64 -6.86 0.59 0.42
C VAL A 64 -6.71 -0.37 -0.76
N TYR A 65 -5.51 -0.42 -1.31
CA TYR A 65 -5.11 -1.29 -2.39
C TYR A 65 -4.02 -2.25 -1.94
N VAL A 66 -4.09 -3.48 -2.43
CA VAL A 66 -2.92 -4.36 -2.53
C VAL A 66 -2.38 -4.30 -3.96
N VAL A 67 -1.06 -4.16 -4.09
CA VAL A 67 -0.38 -4.11 -5.38
C VAL A 67 0.54 -5.33 -5.50
N TYR A 68 0.27 -6.18 -6.47
CA TYR A 68 1.05 -7.40 -6.71
C TYR A 68 1.93 -7.27 -7.95
N ALA A 69 3.22 -7.51 -7.79
CA ALA A 69 4.09 -7.81 -8.91
C ALA A 69 3.68 -9.15 -9.54
N ARG A 70 3.52 -9.16 -10.88
CA ARG A 70 3.24 -10.35 -11.69
C ARG A 70 3.96 -10.23 -13.03
N ASN A 71 4.23 -11.36 -13.68
CA ASN A 71 4.74 -11.39 -15.05
C ASN A 71 3.66 -11.17 -16.12
N LYS A 72 2.39 -11.41 -15.78
CA LYS A 72 1.23 -11.24 -16.66
C LYS A 72 -0.02 -10.83 -15.89
N ILE A 73 -0.98 -10.27 -16.61
CA ILE A 73 -2.29 -9.90 -16.08
C ILE A 73 -3.15 -11.17 -16.00
N GLU A 74 -2.88 -12.02 -15.02
CA GLU A 74 -3.68 -13.22 -14.82
C GLU A 74 -3.78 -13.56 -13.34
N PHE A 75 -5.02 -13.72 -12.89
CA PHE A 75 -5.35 -14.37 -11.64
C PHE A 75 -6.28 -15.54 -11.94
N PRO A 76 -6.07 -16.70 -11.30
CA PRO A 76 -7.05 -17.76 -11.30
C PRO A 76 -8.44 -17.26 -10.88
N GLU A 77 -9.49 -17.84 -11.44
CA GLU A 77 -10.86 -17.38 -11.21
C GLU A 77 -11.27 -17.43 -9.72
N HIS A 78 -10.76 -18.40 -8.96
CA HIS A 78 -11.01 -18.50 -7.52
C HIS A 78 -10.38 -17.34 -6.73
N GLU A 79 -9.21 -16.85 -7.15
CA GLU A 79 -8.55 -15.69 -6.54
C GLU A 79 -9.34 -14.40 -6.81
N LYS A 80 -9.85 -14.24 -8.04
CA LYS A 80 -10.74 -13.11 -8.40
C LYS A 80 -12.02 -13.09 -7.56
N LYS A 81 -12.63 -14.27 -7.33
CA LYS A 81 -13.81 -14.40 -6.45
C LYS A 81 -13.50 -13.95 -5.02
N ILE A 82 -12.34 -14.33 -4.48
CA ILE A 82 -11.92 -13.87 -3.14
C ILE A 82 -11.76 -12.35 -3.13
N PHE A 83 -11.08 -11.76 -4.11
CA PHE A 83 -10.92 -10.31 -4.18
C PHE A 83 -12.25 -9.56 -4.15
N ASN A 84 -13.27 -10.06 -4.83
CA ASN A 84 -14.59 -9.43 -4.88
C ASN A 84 -15.31 -9.40 -3.52
N LEU A 85 -14.95 -10.30 -2.59
CA LEU A 85 -15.53 -10.35 -1.24
C LEU A 85 -14.85 -9.39 -0.26
N LEU A 86 -13.65 -8.92 -0.56
CA LEU A 86 -12.84 -8.11 0.36
C LEU A 86 -13.07 -6.61 0.15
N PRO A 87 -13.11 -5.78 1.21
CA PRO A 87 -13.25 -4.32 1.08
C PRO A 87 -11.95 -3.60 0.70
N ILE A 88 -11.17 -4.15 -0.23
CA ILE A 88 -9.91 -3.59 -0.75
C ILE A 88 -9.90 -3.61 -2.28
N GLY A 89 -9.11 -2.74 -2.89
CA GLY A 89 -8.80 -2.76 -4.32
C GLY A 89 -7.57 -3.60 -4.63
N VAL A 90 -7.41 -3.96 -5.90
CA VAL A 90 -6.31 -4.82 -6.36
C VAL A 90 -5.72 -4.24 -7.63
N ILE A 91 -4.40 -4.03 -7.60
CA ILE A 91 -3.61 -3.56 -8.74
C ILE A 91 -2.51 -4.59 -9.02
N LEU A 92 -2.26 -4.84 -10.30
CA LEU A 92 -1.11 -5.58 -10.78
C LEU A 92 -0.04 -4.62 -11.27
N ALA A 93 1.21 -4.90 -10.93
CA ALA A 93 2.39 -4.25 -11.46
C ALA A 93 3.14 -5.24 -12.35
N LEU A 94 3.36 -4.87 -13.61
CA LEU A 94 4.04 -5.70 -14.61
C LEU A 94 5.51 -5.30 -14.76
N PRO A 95 6.37 -6.18 -15.31
CA PRO A 95 7.81 -5.89 -15.42
C PRO A 95 8.13 -4.75 -16.38
N ASP A 96 7.23 -4.43 -17.31
CA ASP A 96 7.37 -3.30 -18.25
C ASP A 96 6.95 -1.95 -17.64
N GLY A 97 6.67 -1.92 -16.33
CA GLY A 97 6.25 -0.72 -15.60
C GLY A 97 4.77 -0.38 -15.75
N LYS A 98 3.98 -1.19 -16.46
CA LYS A 98 2.53 -0.99 -16.54
C LYS A 98 1.84 -1.45 -15.26
N PHE A 99 0.74 -0.77 -14.96
CA PHE A 99 -0.14 -1.11 -13.87
C PHE A 99 -1.53 -1.42 -14.41
N GLU A 100 -2.15 -2.49 -13.93
CA GLU A 100 -3.52 -2.82 -14.26
C GLU A 100 -4.38 -2.93 -12.99
N LYS A 101 -5.50 -2.20 -12.99
CA LYS A 101 -6.46 -2.28 -11.90
C LYS A 101 -7.41 -3.44 -12.14
N VAL A 102 -7.24 -4.51 -11.36
CA VAL A 102 -8.11 -5.70 -11.41
C VAL A 102 -9.42 -5.45 -10.68
N LYS A 103 -9.36 -4.65 -9.61
CA LYS A 103 -10.53 -4.30 -8.81
C LYS A 103 -10.38 -2.90 -8.21
N GLU A 104 -11.41 -2.07 -8.37
CA GLU A 104 -11.51 -0.79 -7.67
C GLU A 104 -11.70 -1.00 -6.17
N ALA A 105 -10.97 -0.24 -5.35
CA ALA A 105 -11.21 -0.23 -3.92
C ALA A 105 -12.58 0.42 -3.64
N PRO A 106 -13.49 -0.27 -2.93
CA PRO A 106 -14.65 0.42 -2.36
C PRO A 106 -14.19 1.40 -1.28
N LYS A 107 -15.05 2.37 -0.94
CA LYS A 107 -14.79 3.24 0.21
C LYS A 107 -14.64 2.39 1.48
N ASN A 108 -13.61 2.69 2.27
CA ASN A 108 -13.30 1.97 3.50
C ASN A 108 -14.50 2.03 4.47
N PRO A 109 -15.13 0.89 4.81
CA PRO A 109 -16.28 0.86 5.70
C PRO A 109 -15.93 1.14 7.16
N LEU A 110 -14.64 1.03 7.53
CA LEU A 110 -14.13 1.24 8.89
C LEU A 110 -13.39 2.58 9.04
N GLN A 111 -13.57 3.49 8.09
CA GLN A 111 -12.94 4.81 8.16
C GLN A 111 -13.46 5.58 9.39
N ASN A 112 -12.52 6.09 10.18
CA ASN A 112 -12.81 6.99 11.29
C ASN A 112 -12.38 8.42 10.92
N ARG A 113 -13.33 9.36 10.96
CA ARG A 113 -13.10 10.77 10.61
C ARG A 113 -12.10 11.45 11.54
N GLU A 114 -12.19 11.22 12.84
CA GLU A 114 -11.28 11.79 13.83
C GLU A 114 -9.86 11.26 13.63
N ALA A 115 -9.72 9.95 13.38
CA ALA A 115 -8.43 9.34 13.09
C ALA A 115 -7.79 9.94 11.82
N LYS A 116 -8.60 10.09 10.76
CA LYS A 116 -8.19 10.70 9.50
C LYS A 116 -7.78 12.16 9.66
N GLU A 117 -8.58 12.98 10.36
CA GLU A 117 -8.26 14.38 10.64
C GLU A 117 -6.96 14.50 11.45
N HIS A 118 -6.79 13.68 12.48
CA HIS A 118 -5.55 13.63 13.25
C HIS A 118 -4.35 13.26 12.36
N PHE A 119 -4.48 12.27 11.49
CA PHE A 119 -3.41 11.89 10.56
C PHE A 119 -3.04 13.05 9.61
N LEU A 120 -4.04 13.71 9.02
CA LEU A 120 -3.84 14.84 8.08
C LEU A 120 -3.15 16.02 8.76
N ASN A 121 -3.57 16.37 9.97
CA ASN A 121 -2.98 17.47 10.75
C ASN A 121 -1.52 17.21 11.13
N ASN A 122 -1.09 15.95 11.08
CA ASN A 122 0.25 15.53 11.46
C ASN A 122 1.12 15.09 10.26
N LEU A 123 0.71 15.31 9.01
CA LEU A 123 1.50 14.92 7.83
C LEU A 123 2.92 15.52 7.83
N ASP A 124 3.08 16.73 8.37
CA ASP A 124 4.39 17.39 8.45
C ASP A 124 5.36 16.67 9.41
N THR A 125 4.86 15.85 10.33
CA THR A 125 5.73 14.97 11.13
C THR A 125 6.46 13.95 10.26
N LEU A 126 5.86 13.51 9.15
CA LEU A 126 6.51 12.65 8.17
C LEU A 126 7.60 13.40 7.40
N LYS A 127 7.44 14.72 7.16
CA LYS A 127 8.49 15.55 6.54
C LYS A 127 9.74 15.70 7.42
N ARG A 128 9.63 15.47 8.74
CA ARG A 128 10.79 15.50 9.65
C ARG A 128 11.64 14.23 9.58
N HIS A 129 11.21 13.18 8.87
CA HIS A 129 12.09 12.07 8.52
C HIS A 129 13.06 12.50 7.42
N SER A 130 14.27 12.82 7.85
CA SER A 130 15.39 13.24 7.00
C SER A 130 15.60 12.29 5.80
N THR A 131 15.54 12.84 4.60
CA THR A 131 15.97 12.18 3.35
C THR A 131 17.45 11.80 3.37
N ASN A 132 18.23 12.28 4.34
CA ASN A 132 19.62 11.87 4.54
C ASN A 132 19.75 10.51 5.26
N SER A 133 18.65 9.87 5.65
CA SER A 133 18.71 8.51 6.20
C SER A 133 19.34 7.56 5.19
N ARG A 134 20.15 6.61 5.68
CA ARG A 134 20.81 5.60 4.84
C ARG A 134 19.79 4.77 4.04
N ILE A 135 18.61 4.54 4.61
CA ILE A 135 17.54 3.76 3.98
C ILE A 135 16.95 4.53 2.80
N PHE A 136 16.64 5.82 2.97
CA PHE A 136 16.10 6.64 1.89
C PHE A 136 17.07 6.77 0.72
N ARG A 137 18.35 7.02 1.01
CA ARG A 137 19.40 7.07 -0.02
C ARG A 137 19.49 5.75 -0.80
N LYS A 138 19.47 4.61 -0.12
CA LYS A 138 19.55 3.29 -0.76
C LYS A 138 18.32 2.99 -1.63
N ILE A 139 17.11 3.37 -1.18
CA ILE A 139 15.88 3.24 -1.98
C ILE A 139 15.99 4.10 -3.23
N LYS A 140 16.40 5.37 -3.09
CA LYS A 140 16.58 6.30 -4.22
C LYS A 140 17.59 5.77 -5.24
N GLU A 141 18.80 5.40 -4.80
CA GLU A 141 19.86 4.86 -5.68
C GLU A 141 19.44 3.58 -6.41
N THR A 142 18.64 2.73 -5.76
CA THR A 142 18.13 1.50 -6.37
C THR A 142 17.09 1.81 -7.43
N GLY A 143 16.16 2.73 -7.13
CA GLY A 143 15.15 3.20 -8.08
C GLY A 143 15.79 3.85 -9.31
N GLU A 144 16.73 4.79 -9.09
CA GLU A 144 17.45 5.47 -10.16
C GLU A 144 18.16 4.48 -11.09
N ARG A 145 18.87 3.48 -10.53
CA ARG A 145 19.51 2.40 -11.31
C ARG A 145 18.51 1.59 -12.13
N TYR A 146 17.40 1.18 -11.52
CA TYR A 146 16.39 0.38 -12.19
C TYR A 146 15.78 1.13 -13.39
N PHE A 147 15.37 2.38 -13.21
CA PHE A 147 14.78 3.19 -14.28
C PHE A 147 15.78 3.67 -15.33
N SER A 148 17.06 3.82 -14.99
CA SER A 148 18.11 4.16 -15.97
C SER A 148 18.41 3.02 -16.96
N ASN A 149 18.16 1.77 -16.56
CA ASN A 149 18.39 0.59 -17.41
C ASN A 149 17.19 0.23 -18.30
N LEU A 150 16.08 0.97 -18.20
CA LEU A 150 14.87 0.80 -19.01
C LEU A 150 14.81 1.75 -20.22
N LYS A 151 15.85 2.58 -20.43
CA LYS A 151 16.06 3.40 -21.63
C LYS A 151 16.99 2.69 -22.60
#